data_AF-A0A0L7AY86-F1
#
_entry.id   AF-A0A0L7AY86-F1
#
_cell.length_a   1.000
_cell.length_b   1.000
_cell.length_c   1.000
_cell.angle_alpha   90.00
_cell.angle_beta   90.00
_cell.angle_gamma   90.00
#
_symmetry.space_group_name_H-M   'P 1'
#
loop_
_entity.id
_entity.type
_entity.pdbx_description
1 polymer ?
#
loop_
_entity_poly.entity_id
_entity_poly.type
_entity_poly.pdbx_seq_one_letter_code
_entity_poly.pdbx_strand_id
1 'polypeptide(L)'
;MTDHLATGMKRMIRTVARSASLSDRLGEQSRLLRLTGNRSTLDFRPAEHGASSWDLEMSITPAEPYGNTETREPVWRETVDSATYGESRARVAHAVETFRIYDSTGFLPETENR
;
A
#
# COMPACT_ATOMS: atom_id res chain seq x y z
N MET A 1 13.28 14.24 9.65
CA MET A 1 12.29 13.59 8.77
C MET A 1 12.62 12.11 8.72
N THR A 2 11.64 11.26 9.02
CA THR A 2 11.83 9.81 9.08
C THR A 2 11.70 9.25 7.67
N ASP A 3 12.82 8.96 7.01
CA ASP A 3 12.91 8.49 5.61
C ASP A 3 12.39 7.04 5.41
N HIS A 4 11.95 6.38 6.49
CA HIS A 4 11.55 4.98 6.51
C HIS A 4 10.28 4.76 7.34
N LEU A 5 9.51 3.75 6.97
CA LEU A 5 8.37 3.30 7.77
C LEU A 5 8.82 2.92 9.19
N ALA A 6 8.10 3.40 10.20
CA ALA A 6 8.34 3.02 11.59
C ALA A 6 8.20 1.50 11.79
N THR A 7 9.00 0.92 12.70
CA THR A 7 8.98 -0.53 12.98
C THR A 7 7.57 -1.03 13.36
N GLY A 8 6.82 -0.24 14.12
CA GLY A 8 5.43 -0.54 14.48
C GLY A 8 4.52 -0.63 13.25
N MET A 9 4.67 0.30 12.31
CA MET A 9 3.92 0.30 11.04
C MET A 9 4.28 -0.89 10.16
N LYS A 10 5.58 -1.20 10.01
CA LYS A 10 6.00 -2.39 9.25
C LYS A 10 5.38 -3.68 9.82
N ARG A 11 5.35 -3.82 11.15
CA ARG A 11 4.68 -4.97 11.82
C ARG A 11 3.17 -4.96 11.61
N MET A 12 2.53 -3.80 11.66
CA MET A 12 1.11 -3.65 11.39
C MET A 12 0.76 -4.08 9.95
N ILE A 13 1.46 -3.54 8.95
CA ILE A 13 1.24 -3.90 7.53
C ILE A 13 1.45 -5.40 7.31
N ARG A 14 2.52 -5.98 7.87
CA ARG A 14 2.75 -7.44 7.83
C ARG A 14 1.57 -8.23 8.40
N THR A 15 1.00 -7.76 9.51
CA THR A 15 -0.14 -8.42 10.16
C THR A 15 -1.39 -8.35 9.29
N VAL A 16 -1.68 -7.18 8.71
CA VAL A 16 -2.82 -7.02 7.79
C VAL A 16 -2.64 -7.88 6.53
N ALA A 17 -1.45 -7.86 5.93
CA ALA A 17 -1.12 -8.73 4.79
C ALA A 17 -1.27 -10.21 5.13
N ARG A 18 -0.94 -10.62 6.37
CA ARG A 18 -1.13 -12.00 6.84
C ARG A 18 -2.59 -12.39 6.90
N SER A 19 -3.44 -11.52 7.46
CA SER A 19 -4.89 -11.75 7.51
C SER A 19 -5.51 -11.88 6.12
N ALA A 20 -4.89 -11.26 5.10
CA ALA A 20 -5.30 -11.36 3.70
C ALA A 20 -4.62 -12.50 2.92
N SER A 21 -3.81 -13.35 3.58
CA SER A 21 -3.00 -14.40 2.95
C SER A 21 -1.99 -13.91 1.90
N LEU A 22 -1.49 -12.68 2.06
CA LEU A 22 -0.54 -12.04 1.15
C LEU A 22 0.86 -11.83 1.77
N SER A 23 1.12 -12.33 2.99
CA SER A 23 2.41 -12.12 3.66
C SER A 23 3.63 -12.54 2.84
N ASP A 24 3.52 -13.64 2.10
CA ASP A 24 4.61 -14.17 1.27
C ASP A 24 5.00 -13.21 0.12
N ARG A 25 4.04 -12.38 -0.31
CA ARG A 25 4.20 -11.42 -1.40
C ARG A 25 4.73 -10.06 -0.94
N LEU A 26 5.04 -9.93 0.36
CA LEU A 26 5.46 -8.67 0.96
C LEU A 26 6.98 -8.56 0.96
N GLY A 27 7.50 -7.67 0.13
CA GLY A 27 8.91 -7.26 0.12
C GLY A 27 9.15 -5.99 0.92
N GLU A 28 10.36 -5.85 1.45
CA GLU A 28 10.87 -4.59 2.01
C GLU A 28 11.96 -4.05 1.09
N GLN A 29 11.79 -2.83 0.62
CA GLN A 29 12.81 -2.08 -0.11
C GLN A 29 13.32 -0.94 0.78
N SER A 30 14.41 -0.27 0.37
CA SER A 30 15.13 0.70 1.21
C SER A 30 14.24 1.75 1.88
N ARG A 31 13.11 2.14 1.27
CA ARG A 31 12.20 3.18 1.80
C ARG A 31 10.73 2.78 1.93
N LEU A 32 10.33 1.60 1.47
CA LEU A 32 8.92 1.21 1.39
C LEU A 32 8.71 -0.29 1.64
N LEU A 33 7.51 -0.64 2.06
CA LEU A 33 7.01 -2.02 1.99
C LEU A 33 6.21 -2.16 0.70
N ARG A 34 6.37 -3.28 -0.01
CA ARG A 34 5.67 -3.55 -1.27
C ARG A 34 4.97 -4.89 -1.21
N LEU A 35 3.69 -4.92 -1.56
CA LEU A 35 2.97 -6.13 -1.90
C LEU A 35 3.00 -6.31 -3.41
N THR A 36 3.53 -7.44 -3.87
CA THR A 36 3.61 -7.77 -5.30
C THR A 36 2.48 -8.71 -5.68
N GLY A 37 1.65 -8.30 -6.64
CA GLY A 37 0.57 -9.09 -7.21
C GLY A 37 0.96 -9.69 -8.56
N ASN A 38 -0.01 -10.29 -9.23
CA ASN A 38 0.20 -10.84 -10.57
C ASN A 38 0.23 -9.73 -11.65
N ARG A 39 -0.54 -8.66 -11.44
CA ARG A 39 -0.77 -7.57 -12.39
C ARG A 39 -0.52 -6.20 -11.79
N SER A 40 -0.16 -6.10 -10.53
CA SER A 40 0.07 -4.82 -9.86
C SER A 40 0.97 -4.95 -8.65
N THR A 41 1.43 -3.81 -8.13
CA THR A 41 2.12 -3.69 -6.86
C THR A 41 1.40 -2.67 -5.98
N LEU A 42 1.23 -2.98 -4.70
CA LEU A 42 0.80 -2.01 -3.68
C LEU A 42 1.99 -1.59 -2.84
N ASP A 43 2.34 -0.31 -2.92
CA ASP A 43 3.43 0.31 -2.18
C ASP A 43 2.93 1.03 -0.93
N PHE A 44 3.67 0.89 0.17
CA PHE A 44 3.47 1.61 1.42
C PHE A 44 4.71 2.45 1.71
N ARG A 45 4.57 3.77 1.74
CA ARG A 45 5.65 4.71 2.04
C ARG A 45 5.25 5.65 3.19
N PRO A 46 6.21 6.17 3.98
CA PRO A 46 5.89 7.22 4.94
C PRO A 46 5.30 8.43 4.20
N ALA A 47 4.29 9.09 4.77
CA ALA A 47 3.75 10.31 4.20
C ALA A 47 4.79 11.44 4.27
N GLU A 48 4.99 12.20 3.19
CA GLU A 48 6.00 13.27 3.13
C GLU A 48 5.78 14.34 4.21
N HIS A 49 4.53 14.64 4.53
CA HIS A 49 4.13 15.65 5.52
C HIS A 49 3.64 15.04 6.84
N GLY A 50 3.90 13.75 7.06
CA GLY A 50 3.39 13.02 8.21
C GLY A 50 3.91 13.55 9.54
N ALA A 51 2.99 13.95 10.42
CA ALA A 51 3.27 14.36 11.79
C ALA A 51 3.31 13.16 12.77
N SER A 52 2.72 12.03 12.38
CA SER A 52 2.63 10.79 13.15
C SER A 52 3.47 9.69 12.50
N SER A 53 4.00 8.77 13.33
CA SER A 53 4.63 7.53 12.85
C SER A 53 3.64 6.57 12.19
N TRP A 54 2.35 6.90 12.22
CA TRP A 54 1.26 6.17 11.58
C TRP A 54 0.83 6.79 10.24
N ASP A 55 1.43 7.91 9.84
CA ASP A 55 1.12 8.56 8.56
C ASP A 55 1.82 7.85 7.41
N LEU A 56 1.07 7.66 6.32
CA LEU A 56 1.53 6.83 5.21
C LEU A 56 0.83 7.23 3.91
N GLU A 57 1.55 7.05 2.81
CA GLU A 57 0.99 7.03 1.47
C GLU A 57 0.96 5.58 0.96
N MET A 58 -0.14 5.23 0.29
CA MET A 58 -0.33 3.95 -0.37
C MET A 58 -0.62 4.18 -1.84
N SER A 59 -0.05 3.33 -2.70
CA SER A 59 -0.30 3.43 -4.13
C SER A 59 -0.34 2.07 -4.80
N ILE A 60 -1.31 1.86 -5.68
CA ILE A 60 -1.37 0.68 -6.55
C ILE A 60 -0.85 1.08 -7.92
N THR A 61 0.23 0.43 -8.34
CA THR A 61 0.82 0.61 -9.67
C THR A 61 0.63 -0.67 -10.48
N PRO A 62 0.06 -0.61 -11.70
CA PRO A 62 -0.03 -1.78 -12.57
C PRO A 62 1.36 -2.32 -12.89
N ALA A 63 1.52 -3.64 -12.80
CA ALA A 63 2.67 -4.36 -13.32
C ALA A 63 2.52 -4.45 -14.84
N GLU A 64 3.62 -4.27 -15.54
CA GLU A 64 3.59 -4.18 -17.00
C GLU A 64 3.43 -5.57 -17.62
N PRO A 65 2.63 -5.73 -18.69
CA PRO A 65 2.53 -7.02 -19.36
C PRO A 65 3.80 -7.40 -20.13
N TYR A 66 4.62 -6.45 -20.60
CA TYR A 66 5.84 -6.73 -21.36
C TYR A 66 6.83 -5.55 -21.31
N GLY A 67 8.05 -5.76 -20.82
CA GLY A 67 9.30 -5.15 -21.32
C GLY A 67 9.52 -3.64 -21.42
N ASN A 68 8.59 -2.74 -21.06
CA ASN A 68 8.79 -1.29 -21.21
C ASN A 68 8.89 -0.56 -19.88
N THR A 69 10.09 -0.36 -19.32
CA THR A 69 10.40 0.25 -18.01
C THR A 69 9.87 1.67 -17.70
N GLU A 70 8.86 2.19 -18.40
CA GLU A 70 8.19 3.44 -18.04
C GLU A 70 7.41 3.23 -16.73
N THR A 71 7.78 3.99 -15.71
CA THR A 71 7.08 3.98 -14.42
C THR A 71 5.67 4.53 -14.64
N ARG A 72 4.69 3.63 -14.80
CA ARG A 72 3.28 4.02 -14.96
C ARG A 72 2.82 4.77 -13.72
N GLU A 73 2.04 5.82 -13.93
CA GLU A 73 1.37 6.51 -12.84
C GLU A 73 0.48 5.53 -12.06
N PRO A 74 0.44 5.61 -10.73
CA PRO A 74 -0.40 4.73 -9.94
C PRO A 74 -1.87 4.97 -10.28
N VAL A 75 -2.60 3.88 -10.49
CA VAL A 75 -4.04 3.94 -10.79
C VAL A 75 -4.86 4.29 -9.56
N TRP A 76 -4.31 4.04 -8.38
CA TRP A 76 -4.90 4.38 -7.10
C TRP A 76 -3.82 4.90 -6.17
N ARG A 77 -4.11 6.00 -5.47
CA ARG A 77 -3.24 6.60 -4.46
C ARG A 77 -4.09 7.14 -3.33
N GLU A 78 -3.65 6.91 -2.10
CA GLU A 78 -4.25 7.48 -0.90
C GLU A 78 -3.14 7.89 0.06
N THR A 79 -3.24 9.11 0.59
CA THR A 79 -2.36 9.60 1.66
C THR A 79 -3.19 9.76 2.93
N VAL A 80 -2.64 9.27 4.03
CA VAL A 80 -3.24 9.36 5.36
C VAL A 80 -2.29 10.18 6.23
N ASP A 81 -2.72 11.37 6.63
CA ASP A 81 -1.96 12.30 7.48
C ASP A 81 -2.59 12.43 8.87
N SER A 82 -1.77 12.70 9.88
CA SER A 82 -2.16 12.84 11.29
C SER A 82 -2.96 11.66 11.87
N ALA A 83 -2.68 10.45 11.40
CA ALA A 83 -3.41 9.25 11.76
C ALA A 83 -2.99 8.67 13.12
N THR A 84 -3.96 8.07 13.78
CA THR A 84 -3.74 7.13 14.87
C THR A 84 -3.45 5.72 14.34
N TYR A 85 -2.94 4.84 15.21
CA TYR A 85 -2.74 3.43 14.88
C TYR A 85 -3.99 2.77 14.28
N GLY A 86 -5.18 3.02 14.87
CA GLY A 86 -6.43 2.40 14.45
C GLY A 86 -6.85 2.84 13.05
N GLU A 87 -6.71 4.13 12.75
CA GLU A 87 -7.02 4.71 11.45
C GLU A 87 -6.09 4.16 10.37
N SER A 88 -4.78 4.18 10.61
CA SER A 88 -3.81 3.65 9.64
C SER A 88 -4.01 2.16 9.42
N ARG A 89 -4.36 1.40 10.45
CA ARG A 89 -4.68 -0.02 10.31
C ARG A 89 -5.91 -0.22 9.43
N ALA A 90 -6.96 0.58 9.61
CA ALA A 90 -8.17 0.49 8.79
C ALA A 90 -7.89 0.85 7.33
N ARG A 91 -7.13 1.93 7.08
CA ARG A 91 -6.74 2.36 5.74
C ARG A 91 -5.84 1.34 5.03
N VAL A 92 -4.88 0.76 5.75
CA VAL A 92 -4.05 -0.33 5.21
C VAL A 92 -4.90 -1.56 4.88
N ALA A 93 -5.88 -1.93 5.70
CA ALA A 93 -6.77 -3.04 5.40
C ALA A 93 -7.58 -2.79 4.12
N HIS A 94 -8.15 -1.59 3.99
CA HIS A 94 -8.88 -1.16 2.81
C HIS A 94 -7.99 -1.15 1.54
N ALA A 95 -6.77 -0.63 1.65
CA ALA A 95 -5.83 -0.62 0.53
C ALA A 95 -5.44 -2.05 0.10
N VAL A 96 -5.22 -2.95 1.04
CA VAL A 96 -4.93 -4.37 0.75
C VAL A 96 -6.11 -5.04 0.04
N GLU A 97 -7.33 -4.76 0.45
CA GLU A 97 -8.54 -5.27 -0.22
C GLU A 97 -8.69 -4.69 -1.63
N THR A 98 -8.56 -3.37 -1.78
CA THR A 98 -8.57 -2.66 -3.06
C THR A 98 -7.53 -3.25 -4.02
N PHE A 99 -6.32 -3.48 -3.52
CA PHE A 99 -5.25 -4.13 -4.28
C PHE A 99 -5.61 -5.54 -4.70
N ARG A 100 -6.19 -6.37 -3.82
CA ARG A 100 -6.60 -7.74 -4.17
C ARG A 100 -7.66 -7.74 -5.26
N ILE A 101 -8.65 -6.85 -5.15
CA ILE A 101 -9.71 -6.71 -6.16
C ILE A 101 -9.07 -6.31 -7.48
N TYR A 102 -8.29 -5.24 -7.51
CA TYR A 102 -7.61 -4.76 -8.72
C TYR A 102 -6.70 -5.83 -9.34
N ASP A 103 -5.89 -6.51 -8.54
CA ASP A 103 -4.99 -7.57 -9.00
C ASP A 103 -5.75 -8.77 -9.59
N SER A 104 -6.99 -9.01 -9.13
CA SER A 104 -7.85 -10.13 -9.56
C SER A 104 -8.82 -9.80 -10.70
N THR A 105 -9.26 -8.55 -10.84
CA THR A 105 -10.23 -8.15 -11.88
C THR A 105 -9.63 -7.23 -12.94
N GLY A 106 -8.62 -6.44 -12.60
CA GLY A 106 -8.11 -5.32 -13.41
C GLY A 106 -8.92 -4.03 -13.27
N PHE A 107 -9.92 -4.00 -12.40
CA PHE A 107 -10.78 -2.84 -12.14
C PHE A 107 -10.64 -2.39 -10.69
N LEU A 108 -10.60 -1.08 -10.48
CA LEU A 108 -10.68 -0.54 -9.13
C LEU A 108 -12.10 -0.73 -8.61
N PRO A 109 -12.28 -1.12 -7.33
CA PRO A 109 -13.59 -1.06 -6.72
C PRO A 109 -14.09 0.38 -6.79
N GLU A 110 -15.38 0.57 -7.07
CA GLU A 110 -16.01 1.87 -6.89
C GLU A 110 -15.86 2.24 -5.42
N THR A 111 -15.00 3.23 -5.14
CA THR A 111 -14.86 3.74 -3.78
C THR A 111 -16.22 4.29 -3.37
N GLU A 112 -16.90 3.63 -2.44
CA GLU A 112 -18.08 4.18 -1.79
C GLU A 112 -17.69 5.56 -1.26
N ASN A 113 -18.22 6.58 -1.92
CA ASN A 113 -18.04 7.99 -1.62
C ASN A 113 -18.53 8.21 -0.20
N ARG A 114 -17.61 8.37 0.77
CA ARG A 114 -17.95 8.60 2.17
C ARG A 114 -17.04 9.65 2.79
#